data_AF-A0A2V3U6N4-F1
#
_entry.id   AF-A0A2V3U6N4-F1
#
_cell.length_a   1.000
_cell.length_b   1.000
_cell.length_c   1.000
_cell.angle_alpha   90.00
_cell.angle_beta   90.00
_cell.angle_gamma   90.00
#
_symmetry.space_group_name_H-M   'P 1'
#
loop_
_entity.id
_entity.type
_entity.pdbx_description
1 polymer ?
#
loop_
_entity_poly.entity_id
_entity_poly.type
_entity_poly.pdbx_seq_one_letter_code
_entity_poly.pdbx_strand_id
1 'polypeptide(L)'
;MTLPRCSTLFGEAHIVSENPSARVYDECFFRPMSKNVFLDQDNDWGLYAADGRLIEEAAYRRGASGALVGQSEFHSHDTAVEHGPEDCVYFGPIIPHFGHFLVTSLARLWLVSEQVKLGKKLLAHSDHSPADHFANRYMGPLLTAAGLSEADFASPSVPSRCKNVLVPSAAFVEQHLAHPAYLPAMHGIGRKLLGGVVPTRLDRSVYLSKSQLPAGSVAFITNEGELEKRLSDRGFDIVYPEQLSLPEQISLFYKYKSVLGFVGSAFHAHIFCENPPSVFGLTLESYVNSNMILLDKLNRVDATYFDASQYLIEVQKSGYLKSRQINDVDVLAQKLSAAVGGSPSVASSGRSSSNPKFSEEGSSMSLYSYFLDNKGRPIHKSGHYFFAYERHFAKYKDRPCTFLEIGAGNGGSSQMWKRWFGPHARIVTIDINPVCLQYGDEQVEVRIGDQSDPHFLQSLLDEFGAFDAVLDDGSHHMDHVPATFEFLYPRIAPSGVYMIEDMHTAYWANYGGGLGASNSMVEKFKHMIDKLNADHVHDGSLVADAFTKSTIAMTAYDSILVFEKTPYANKIMRIVGDENLRVNY
;
A
#
# COMPACT_ATOMS: atom_id res chain seq x y z
N MET A 1 -23.75 12.60 12.34
CA MET A 1 -22.90 12.11 11.22
C MET A 1 -21.96 11.04 11.77
N THR A 2 -22.05 9.80 11.26
CA THR A 2 -21.25 8.63 11.67
C THR A 2 -19.80 8.72 11.14
N LEU A 3 -18.89 7.89 11.67
CA LEU A 3 -17.60 7.62 11.02
C LEU A 3 -17.86 6.86 9.72
N PRO A 4 -17.31 7.26 8.57
CA PRO A 4 -17.48 6.49 7.34
C PRO A 4 -16.76 5.15 7.47
N ARG A 5 -17.39 4.11 6.92
CA ARG A 5 -16.74 2.81 6.78
C ARG A 5 -15.76 2.86 5.63
N CYS A 6 -14.62 2.23 5.81
CA CYS A 6 -13.66 2.02 4.74
C CYS A 6 -14.26 0.99 3.76
N SER A 7 -14.39 1.36 2.49
CA SER A 7 -14.88 0.49 1.41
C SER A 7 -13.76 -0.02 0.50
N THR A 8 -12.58 0.58 0.57
CA THR A 8 -11.45 0.27 -0.31
C THR A 8 -10.52 -0.75 0.34
N LEU A 9 -10.10 -1.75 -0.42
CA LEU A 9 -9.21 -2.82 0.02
C LEU A 9 -7.86 -2.68 -0.67
N PHE A 10 -6.76 -2.77 0.08
CA PHE A 10 -5.42 -2.91 -0.49
C PHE A 10 -5.07 -4.41 -0.58
N GLY A 11 -5.14 -4.95 -1.80
CA GLY A 11 -5.01 -6.37 -2.10
C GLY A 11 -6.36 -7.08 -2.20
N GLU A 12 -6.33 -8.41 -2.23
CA GLU A 12 -7.50 -9.29 -2.28
C GLU A 12 -7.67 -10.09 -1.00
N ALA A 13 -8.89 -10.56 -0.73
CA ALA A 13 -9.21 -11.27 0.50
C ALA A 13 -10.10 -12.50 0.23
N HIS A 14 -9.57 -13.46 -0.52
CA HIS A 14 -10.26 -14.71 -0.87
C HIS A 14 -10.09 -15.79 0.21
N ILE A 15 -11.18 -16.47 0.57
CA ILE A 15 -11.11 -17.68 1.40
C ILE A 15 -11.31 -18.89 0.51
N VAL A 16 -10.31 -19.78 0.48
CA VAL A 16 -10.32 -21.02 -0.30
C VAL A 16 -10.61 -22.17 0.65
N SER A 17 -11.72 -22.88 0.45
CA SER A 17 -12.21 -23.90 1.38
C SER A 17 -11.35 -25.17 1.40
N GLU A 18 -10.69 -25.48 0.31
CA GLU A 18 -9.82 -26.62 0.13
C GLU A 18 -8.55 -26.46 0.95
N ASN A 19 -7.96 -27.58 1.38
CA ASN A 19 -6.63 -27.52 1.98
C ASN A 19 -5.58 -27.13 0.93
N PRO A 20 -4.51 -26.40 1.32
CA PRO A 20 -3.40 -26.12 0.42
C PRO A 20 -2.76 -27.42 -0.07
N SER A 21 -2.12 -27.37 -1.24
CA SER A 21 -1.36 -28.51 -1.75
C SER A 21 -0.16 -28.82 -0.86
N ALA A 22 0.28 -30.08 -0.86
CA ALA A 22 1.58 -30.48 -0.33
C ALA A 22 2.16 -31.57 -1.24
N ARG A 23 3.42 -31.40 -1.64
CA ARG A 23 4.09 -32.31 -2.56
C ARG A 23 5.47 -32.69 -2.06
N VAL A 24 5.89 -33.91 -2.38
CA VAL A 24 7.24 -34.39 -2.07
C VAL A 24 8.11 -34.19 -3.30
N TYR A 25 9.29 -33.63 -3.08
CA TYR A 25 10.31 -33.43 -4.10
C TYR A 25 11.58 -34.17 -3.69
N ASP A 26 12.06 -35.06 -4.55
CA ASP A 26 13.19 -35.94 -4.24
C ASP A 26 14.54 -35.23 -4.30
N GLU A 27 14.66 -34.22 -5.15
CA GLU A 27 15.90 -33.49 -5.39
C GLU A 27 15.60 -31.99 -5.50
N CYS A 28 15.92 -31.27 -4.42
CA CYS A 28 15.72 -29.83 -4.30
C CYS A 28 17.04 -29.11 -4.07
N PHE A 29 17.12 -27.89 -4.57
CA PHE A 29 18.21 -26.97 -4.33
C PHE A 29 17.71 -25.83 -3.44
N PHE A 30 18.16 -25.84 -2.20
CA PHE A 30 17.90 -24.77 -1.24
C PHE A 30 18.97 -23.69 -1.41
N ARG A 31 18.54 -22.47 -1.72
CA ARG A 31 19.40 -21.28 -1.71
C ARG A 31 19.07 -20.41 -0.49
N PRO A 32 20.04 -20.12 0.39
CA PRO A 32 19.81 -19.31 1.59
C PRO A 32 19.49 -17.85 1.22
N MET A 33 18.89 -17.12 2.17
CA MET A 33 18.75 -15.67 2.05
C MET A 33 20.12 -15.00 2.09
N SER A 34 20.29 -13.97 1.26
CA SER A 34 21.46 -13.10 1.26
C SER A 34 21.49 -12.27 2.53
N LYS A 35 22.65 -12.24 3.21
CA LYS A 35 22.82 -11.40 4.40
C LYS A 35 22.75 -9.92 4.02
N ASN A 36 22.01 -9.13 4.80
CA ASN A 36 21.85 -7.69 4.64
C ASN A 36 21.19 -7.22 3.34
N VAL A 37 20.51 -8.12 2.60
CA VAL A 37 19.67 -7.73 1.47
C VAL A 37 18.22 -7.71 1.95
N PHE A 38 17.49 -6.65 1.61
CA PHE A 38 16.07 -6.60 1.93
C PHE A 38 15.34 -7.71 1.17
N LEU A 39 14.51 -8.50 1.87
CA LEU A 39 13.92 -9.72 1.33
C LEU A 39 13.22 -9.52 -0.03
N ASP A 40 12.48 -8.43 -0.18
CA ASP A 40 11.74 -8.10 -1.41
C ASP A 40 12.67 -7.81 -2.61
N GLN A 41 13.96 -7.58 -2.37
CA GLN A 41 15.00 -7.30 -3.38
C GLN A 41 15.98 -8.47 -3.54
N ASP A 42 15.88 -9.51 -2.72
CA ASP A 42 16.76 -10.66 -2.79
C ASP A 42 16.22 -11.68 -3.78
N ASN A 43 16.76 -11.69 -5.00
CA ASN A 43 16.34 -12.58 -6.07
C ASN A 43 17.06 -13.94 -6.06
N ASP A 44 17.98 -14.17 -5.12
CA ASP A 44 18.89 -15.32 -5.14
C ASP A 44 18.50 -16.47 -4.19
N TRP A 45 17.53 -16.25 -3.31
CA TRP A 45 17.08 -17.28 -2.36
C TRP A 45 15.89 -18.08 -2.89
N GLY A 46 15.60 -19.21 -2.24
CA GLY A 46 14.41 -20.01 -2.51
C GLY A 46 14.68 -21.51 -2.51
N LEU A 47 13.64 -22.28 -2.83
CA LEU A 47 13.72 -23.74 -2.97
C LEU A 47 13.37 -24.11 -4.40
N TYR A 48 14.34 -24.64 -5.12
CA TYR A 48 14.25 -24.92 -6.55
C TYR A 48 14.24 -26.43 -6.79
N ALA A 49 13.49 -26.88 -7.81
CA ALA A 49 13.48 -28.27 -8.24
C ALA A 49 14.78 -28.65 -8.95
N ALA A 50 14.94 -29.94 -9.24
CA ALA A 50 16.13 -30.48 -9.90
C ALA A 50 16.46 -29.80 -11.25
N ASP A 51 15.44 -29.30 -11.95
CA ASP A 51 15.57 -28.61 -13.23
C ASP A 51 15.88 -27.10 -13.10
N GLY A 52 15.95 -26.56 -11.88
CA GLY A 52 16.25 -25.15 -11.61
C GLY A 52 15.03 -24.25 -11.50
N ARG A 53 13.81 -24.77 -11.69
CA ARG A 53 12.59 -23.97 -11.51
C ARG A 53 12.25 -23.81 -10.03
N LEU A 54 11.76 -22.64 -9.66
CA LEU A 54 11.22 -22.40 -8.32
C LEU A 54 10.07 -23.38 -8.05
N ILE A 55 10.07 -23.99 -6.87
CA ILE A 55 8.96 -24.86 -6.47
C ILE A 55 7.77 -23.98 -6.10
N GLU A 56 6.66 -24.13 -6.82
CA GLU A 56 5.46 -23.29 -6.62
C GLU A 56 4.91 -23.36 -5.19
N GLU A 57 4.90 -24.53 -4.55
CA GLU A 57 4.47 -24.65 -3.14
C GLU A 57 5.41 -23.94 -2.15
N ALA A 58 6.68 -23.73 -2.54
CA ALA A 58 7.69 -23.04 -1.74
C ALA A 58 7.74 -21.53 -2.01
N ALA A 59 7.23 -21.08 -3.15
CA ALA A 59 7.25 -19.69 -3.58
C ALA A 59 6.64 -18.76 -2.51
N TYR A 60 7.31 -17.64 -2.26
CA TYR A 60 6.79 -16.58 -1.42
C TYR A 60 6.11 -15.54 -2.31
N ARG A 61 4.78 -15.54 -2.29
CA ARG A 61 3.93 -14.67 -3.11
C ARG A 61 3.12 -13.71 -2.24
N ARG A 62 2.84 -12.52 -2.77
CA ARG A 62 2.04 -11.48 -2.10
C ARG A 62 1.30 -10.59 -3.10
N GLY A 63 0.19 -10.00 -2.66
CA GLY A 63 -0.58 -9.02 -3.43
C GLY A 63 -1.60 -9.66 -4.37
N ALA A 64 -2.49 -8.84 -4.91
CA ALA A 64 -3.60 -9.30 -5.76
C ALA A 64 -3.15 -10.09 -7.00
N SER A 65 -1.96 -9.79 -7.53
CA SER A 65 -1.38 -10.51 -8.67
C SER A 65 -0.66 -11.81 -8.28
N GLY A 66 -0.51 -12.11 -6.99
CA GLY A 66 0.30 -13.23 -6.52
C GLY A 66 1.78 -13.12 -6.93
N ALA A 67 2.30 -11.90 -6.97
CA ALA A 67 3.68 -11.64 -7.38
C ALA A 67 4.68 -12.30 -6.41
N LEU A 68 5.80 -12.78 -6.96
CA LEU A 68 6.93 -13.26 -6.16
C LEU A 68 7.53 -12.11 -5.33
N VAL A 69 7.93 -12.41 -4.09
CA VAL A 69 8.53 -11.46 -3.15
C VAL A 69 9.98 -11.88 -2.88
N GLY A 70 10.90 -11.23 -3.57
CA GLY A 70 12.21 -11.82 -3.79
C GLY A 70 12.08 -13.15 -4.54
N GLN A 71 13.18 -13.87 -4.70
CA GLN A 71 13.29 -15.10 -5.48
C GLN A 71 13.21 -14.88 -7.00
N SER A 72 13.83 -15.79 -7.74
CA SER A 72 13.72 -15.87 -9.20
C SER A 72 12.84 -17.06 -9.58
N GLU A 73 12.14 -17.01 -10.72
CA GLU A 73 11.39 -18.18 -11.21
C GLU A 73 12.30 -19.35 -11.60
N PHE A 74 13.55 -19.02 -11.94
CA PHE A 74 14.55 -19.98 -12.35
C PHE A 74 15.91 -19.60 -11.79
N HIS A 75 16.66 -20.60 -11.34
CA HIS A 75 18.06 -20.45 -10.96
C HIS A 75 18.88 -21.59 -11.56
N SER A 76 19.97 -21.26 -12.24
CA SER A 76 20.92 -22.27 -12.72
C SER A 76 21.73 -22.83 -11.56
N HIS A 77 21.81 -24.15 -11.42
CA HIS A 77 22.60 -24.76 -10.35
C HIS A 77 24.09 -24.65 -10.69
N ASP A 78 24.85 -23.87 -9.92
CA ASP A 78 26.30 -23.99 -9.91
C ASP A 78 26.69 -25.39 -9.41
N THR A 79 27.78 -25.95 -9.94
CA THR A 79 28.22 -27.32 -9.62
C THR A 79 28.66 -27.53 -8.16
N ALA A 80 28.79 -26.47 -7.36
CA ALA A 80 29.20 -26.54 -5.96
C ALA A 80 27.99 -26.29 -5.04
N VAL A 81 27.33 -27.37 -4.63
CA VAL A 81 26.27 -27.36 -3.60
C VAL A 81 26.65 -28.33 -2.48
N GLU A 82 26.36 -27.97 -1.24
CA GLU A 82 26.60 -28.83 -0.09
C GLU A 82 25.48 -29.86 0.11
N HIS A 83 25.72 -30.87 0.94
CA HIS A 83 24.69 -31.80 1.38
C HIS A 83 23.79 -31.13 2.42
N GLY A 84 22.53 -30.88 2.04
CA GLY A 84 21.50 -30.38 2.93
C GLY A 84 20.75 -31.49 3.68
N PRO A 85 19.70 -31.14 4.45
CA PRO A 85 18.86 -32.10 5.14
C PRO A 85 18.15 -33.06 4.17
N GLU A 86 18.08 -34.34 4.56
CA GLU A 86 17.25 -35.36 3.91
C GLU A 86 15.99 -35.61 4.75
N ASP A 87 14.91 -36.11 4.10
CA ASP A 87 13.63 -36.42 4.74
C ASP A 87 13.02 -35.27 5.56
N CYS A 88 13.15 -34.04 5.06
CA CYS A 88 12.70 -32.82 5.74
C CYS A 88 11.34 -32.31 5.23
N VAL A 89 10.81 -31.30 5.91
CA VAL A 89 9.61 -30.55 5.49
C VAL A 89 9.96 -29.07 5.36
N TYR A 90 9.47 -28.42 4.31
CA TYR A 90 9.69 -27.00 4.07
C TYR A 90 8.81 -26.15 5.00
N PHE A 91 9.46 -25.28 5.76
CA PHE A 91 8.81 -24.34 6.67
C PHE A 91 8.59 -22.96 6.02
N GLY A 92 9.49 -22.54 5.13
CA GLY A 92 9.42 -21.23 4.46
C GLY A 92 10.30 -20.16 5.09
N PRO A 93 10.09 -18.88 4.73
CA PRO A 93 10.85 -17.76 5.28
C PRO A 93 10.44 -17.41 6.70
N ILE A 94 11.42 -17.12 7.57
CA ILE A 94 11.20 -16.63 8.93
C ILE A 94 11.48 -15.12 8.97
N ILE A 95 10.41 -14.32 9.03
CA ILE A 95 10.50 -12.86 9.04
C ILE A 95 10.34 -12.31 10.47
N PRO A 96 11.33 -11.59 11.04
CA PRO A 96 11.32 -11.09 12.42
C PRO A 96 10.48 -9.81 12.61
N HIS A 97 9.30 -9.73 11.98
CA HIS A 97 8.30 -8.69 12.17
C HIS A 97 6.98 -9.32 12.61
N PHE A 98 6.39 -8.93 13.74
CA PHE A 98 5.23 -9.63 14.35
C PHE A 98 4.11 -9.93 13.34
N GLY A 99 3.71 -8.95 12.54
CA GLY A 99 2.68 -9.15 11.52
C GLY A 99 3.04 -10.23 10.51
N HIS A 100 4.24 -10.16 9.91
CA HIS A 100 4.73 -11.11 8.90
C HIS A 100 5.07 -12.45 9.52
N PHE A 101 5.52 -12.48 10.78
CA PHE A 101 5.76 -13.74 11.46
C PHE A 101 4.47 -14.57 11.53
N LEU A 102 3.34 -13.94 11.87
CA LEU A 102 2.04 -14.60 11.88
C LEU A 102 1.62 -15.03 10.47
N VAL A 103 1.51 -14.08 9.53
CA VAL A 103 0.86 -14.34 8.23
C VAL A 103 1.77 -14.98 7.19
N THR A 104 3.09 -14.91 7.37
CA THR A 104 4.10 -15.42 6.45
C THR A 104 4.81 -16.64 7.05
N SER A 105 5.50 -16.47 8.18
CA SER A 105 6.36 -17.53 8.75
C SER A 105 5.55 -18.72 9.27
N LEU A 106 4.40 -18.46 9.90
CA LEU A 106 3.54 -19.53 10.41
C LEU A 106 2.55 -20.09 9.36
N ALA A 107 2.59 -19.60 8.11
CA ALA A 107 1.60 -19.95 7.09
C ALA A 107 1.57 -21.45 6.75
N ARG A 108 2.63 -22.21 7.05
CA ARG A 108 2.73 -23.66 6.80
C ARG A 108 2.51 -24.52 8.05
N LEU A 109 2.18 -23.92 9.19
CA LEU A 109 1.93 -24.66 10.44
C LEU A 109 0.81 -25.71 10.33
N TRP A 110 -0.10 -25.56 9.37
CA TRP A 110 -1.20 -26.49 9.11
C TRP A 110 -0.74 -27.93 8.84
N LEU A 111 0.50 -28.15 8.39
CA LEU A 111 1.06 -29.48 8.14
C LEU A 111 2.37 -29.75 8.91
N VAL A 112 3.26 -28.75 9.01
CA VAL A 112 4.65 -29.00 9.50
C VAL A 112 4.72 -29.50 10.94
N SER A 113 3.79 -29.08 11.82
CA SER A 113 3.77 -29.53 13.23
C SER A 113 3.54 -31.04 13.37
N GLU A 114 2.85 -31.67 12.43
CA GLU A 114 2.66 -33.12 12.42
C GLU A 114 3.90 -33.84 11.89
N GLN A 115 4.58 -33.24 10.91
CA GLN A 115 5.79 -33.80 10.31
C GLN A 115 6.98 -33.80 11.28
N VAL A 116 7.09 -32.79 12.14
CA VAL A 116 8.10 -32.77 13.21
C VAL A 116 7.90 -33.92 14.19
N LYS A 117 6.65 -34.28 14.52
CA LYS A 117 6.36 -35.45 15.37
C LYS A 117 6.77 -36.78 14.72
N LEU A 118 6.89 -36.79 13.39
CA LEU A 118 7.43 -37.92 12.62
C LEU A 118 8.96 -37.88 12.51
N GLY A 119 9.63 -36.94 13.18
CA GLY A 119 11.08 -36.81 13.20
C GLY A 119 11.68 -35.97 12.07
N LYS A 120 10.85 -35.36 11.21
CA LYS A 120 11.34 -34.54 10.09
C LYS A 120 11.87 -33.19 10.57
N LYS A 121 13.00 -32.76 10.01
CA LYS A 121 13.53 -31.39 10.21
C LYS A 121 12.73 -30.36 9.41
N LEU A 122 12.69 -29.13 9.90
CA LEU A 122 12.08 -27.96 9.29
C LEU A 122 13.11 -27.20 8.47
N LEU A 123 13.02 -27.28 7.14
CA LEU A 123 13.88 -26.50 6.23
C LEU A 123 13.34 -25.07 6.14
N ALA A 124 14.09 -24.09 6.65
CA ALA A 124 13.64 -22.70 6.76
C ALA A 124 14.65 -21.71 6.16
N HIS A 125 14.14 -20.64 5.55
CA HIS A 125 14.98 -19.51 5.14
C HIS A 125 15.01 -18.46 6.25
N SER A 126 16.21 -18.07 6.65
CA SER A 126 16.43 -17.05 7.67
C SER A 126 17.85 -16.50 7.55
N ASP A 127 18.00 -15.22 7.89
CA ASP A 127 19.28 -14.55 8.09
C ASP A 127 19.79 -14.66 9.55
N HIS A 128 19.00 -15.27 10.45
CA HIS A 128 19.32 -15.50 11.86
C HIS A 128 19.36 -17.00 12.22
N SER A 129 19.98 -17.34 13.35
CA SER A 129 20.00 -18.72 13.83
C SER A 129 18.67 -19.13 14.47
N PRO A 130 18.36 -20.45 14.53
CA PRO A 130 17.22 -20.94 15.31
C PRO A 130 17.21 -20.45 16.76
N ALA A 131 18.37 -20.40 17.42
CA ALA A 131 18.47 -19.88 18.78
C ALA A 131 18.00 -18.41 18.90
N ASP A 132 18.33 -17.57 17.92
CA ASP A 132 17.87 -16.17 17.88
C ASP A 132 16.35 -16.08 17.75
N HIS A 133 15.73 -16.97 16.98
CA HIS A 133 14.27 -17.04 16.83
C HIS A 133 13.59 -17.44 18.14
N PHE A 134 14.16 -18.39 18.89
CA PHE A 134 13.59 -18.81 20.17
C PHE A 134 13.87 -17.84 21.31
N ALA A 135 14.96 -17.08 21.23
CA ALA A 135 15.25 -15.97 22.15
C ALA A 135 14.33 -14.73 21.92
N ASN A 136 13.72 -14.61 20.74
CA ASN A 136 12.83 -13.50 20.43
C ASN A 136 11.54 -13.52 21.27
N ARG A 137 11.17 -12.35 21.80
CA ARG A 137 10.07 -12.15 22.76
C ARG A 137 8.67 -12.64 22.32
N TYR A 138 8.41 -12.78 21.03
CA TYR A 138 7.14 -13.29 20.52
C TYR A 138 7.31 -14.53 19.65
N MET A 139 8.39 -14.64 18.86
CA MET A 139 8.58 -15.80 17.98
C MET A 139 8.81 -17.08 18.79
N GLY A 140 9.70 -17.05 19.78
CA GLY A 140 10.01 -18.21 20.61
C GLY A 140 8.80 -18.79 21.35
N PRO A 141 8.02 -17.97 22.07
CA PRO A 141 6.78 -18.43 22.70
C PRO A 141 5.76 -19.01 21.69
N LEU A 142 5.59 -18.39 20.52
CA LEU A 142 4.68 -18.88 19.47
C LEU A 142 5.15 -20.24 18.90
N LEU A 143 6.44 -20.38 18.58
CA LEU A 143 7.02 -21.63 18.07
C LEU A 143 6.94 -22.76 19.11
N THR A 144 7.27 -22.44 20.36
CA THR A 144 7.18 -23.39 21.48
C THR A 144 5.72 -23.85 21.68
N ALA A 145 4.76 -22.92 21.65
CA ALA A 145 3.35 -23.25 21.71
C ALA A 145 2.88 -24.05 20.47
N ALA A 146 3.46 -23.83 19.29
CA ALA A 146 3.22 -24.68 18.12
C ALA A 146 3.77 -26.11 18.29
N GLY A 147 4.52 -26.38 19.37
CA GLY A 147 5.14 -27.67 19.65
C GLY A 147 6.47 -27.86 18.93
N LEU A 148 7.15 -26.76 18.60
CA LEU A 148 8.44 -26.75 17.92
C LEU A 148 9.56 -26.35 18.90
N SER A 149 10.77 -26.77 18.59
CA SER A 149 12.00 -26.48 19.33
C SER A 149 13.12 -26.03 18.38
N GLU A 150 14.17 -25.41 18.91
CA GLU A 150 15.34 -24.99 18.13
C GLU A 150 15.93 -26.14 17.32
N ALA A 151 15.97 -27.33 17.91
CA ALA A 151 16.53 -28.52 17.30
C ALA A 151 15.74 -29.00 16.07
N ASP A 152 14.48 -28.58 15.91
CA ASP A 152 13.67 -28.99 14.77
C ASP A 152 14.06 -28.28 13.48
N PHE A 153 14.72 -27.11 13.57
CA PHE A 153 15.04 -26.28 12.42
C PHE A 153 16.38 -26.63 11.77
N ALA A 154 16.38 -26.60 10.44
CA ALA A 154 17.56 -26.65 9.59
C ALA A 154 17.53 -25.44 8.64
N SER A 155 18.51 -24.55 8.78
CA SER A 155 18.67 -23.36 7.95
C SER A 155 20.09 -23.33 7.39
N PRO A 156 20.38 -24.09 6.31
CA PRO A 156 21.71 -24.08 5.69
C PRO A 156 22.11 -22.66 5.31
N SER A 157 23.36 -22.27 5.57
CA SER A 157 23.89 -20.93 5.26
C SER A 157 24.53 -20.83 3.88
N VAL A 158 24.56 -21.94 3.13
CA VAL A 158 25.13 -22.06 1.79
C VAL A 158 24.17 -22.84 0.88
N PRO A 159 24.25 -22.66 -0.45
CA PRO A 159 23.46 -23.44 -1.39
C PRO A 159 23.62 -24.94 -1.14
N SER A 160 22.49 -25.62 -0.92
CA SER A 160 22.47 -27.00 -0.42
C SER A 160 21.48 -27.86 -1.20
N ARG A 161 21.89 -29.09 -1.51
CA ARG A 161 21.04 -30.11 -2.13
C ARG A 161 20.32 -30.90 -1.04
N CYS A 162 19.00 -30.86 -1.06
CA CYS A 162 18.13 -31.52 -0.09
C CYS A 162 17.34 -32.64 -0.78
N LYS A 163 17.09 -33.74 -0.07
CA LYS A 163 16.32 -34.87 -0.61
C LYS A 163 15.03 -35.15 0.14
N ASN A 164 14.06 -35.72 -0.57
CA ASN A 164 12.76 -36.11 -0.04
C ASN A 164 12.11 -34.98 0.80
N VAL A 165 12.06 -33.78 0.21
CA VAL A 165 11.52 -32.58 0.86
C VAL A 165 10.00 -32.54 0.66
N LEU A 166 9.24 -32.61 1.76
CA LEU A 166 7.81 -32.34 1.72
C LEU A 166 7.58 -30.83 1.73
N VAL A 167 6.96 -30.28 0.68
CA VAL A 167 6.72 -28.85 0.51
C VAL A 167 5.22 -28.58 0.57
N PRO A 168 4.68 -28.16 1.73
CA PRO A 168 3.32 -27.63 1.82
C PRO A 168 3.25 -26.21 1.25
N SER A 169 2.19 -25.90 0.51
CA SER A 169 1.80 -24.54 0.17
C SER A 169 1.44 -23.75 1.43
N ALA A 170 1.60 -22.43 1.36
CA ALA A 170 1.17 -21.53 2.41
C ALA A 170 -0.37 -21.56 2.56
N ALA A 171 -0.86 -21.74 3.79
CA ALA A 171 -2.29 -21.61 4.09
C ALA A 171 -2.73 -20.14 4.21
N PHE A 172 -1.79 -19.19 4.23
CA PHE A 172 -2.06 -17.77 4.21
C PHE A 172 -1.11 -17.12 3.19
N VAL A 173 -1.68 -16.45 2.18
CA VAL A 173 -0.95 -15.72 1.15
C VAL A 173 -1.34 -14.26 1.28
N GLU A 174 -0.36 -13.45 1.69
CA GLU A 174 -0.59 -12.06 2.03
C GLU A 174 -1.23 -11.28 0.89
N GLN A 175 -2.24 -10.51 1.24
CA GLN A 175 -2.97 -9.62 0.34
C GLN A 175 -3.62 -10.33 -0.86
N HIS A 176 -3.90 -11.62 -0.72
CA HIS A 176 -4.50 -12.42 -1.79
C HIS A 176 -5.55 -13.41 -1.27
N LEU A 177 -5.11 -14.46 -0.57
CA LEU A 177 -5.99 -15.55 -0.16
C LEU A 177 -5.57 -16.20 1.16
N ALA A 178 -6.49 -16.93 1.78
CA ALA A 178 -6.19 -17.80 2.92
C ALA A 178 -7.09 -19.03 2.96
N HIS A 179 -6.59 -20.09 3.61
CA HIS A 179 -7.24 -21.38 3.76
C HIS A 179 -7.64 -21.61 5.23
N PRO A 180 -8.84 -22.16 5.50
CA PRO A 180 -9.27 -22.53 6.85
C PRO A 180 -8.30 -23.47 7.59
N ALA A 181 -7.47 -24.23 6.85
CA ALA A 181 -6.40 -25.06 7.38
C ALA A 181 -5.40 -24.30 8.29
N TYR A 182 -5.27 -22.99 8.12
CA TYR A 182 -4.42 -22.15 8.97
C TYR A 182 -4.92 -22.07 10.43
N LEU A 183 -6.24 -22.12 10.64
CA LEU A 183 -6.88 -21.77 11.90
C LEU A 183 -6.61 -22.74 13.06
N PRO A 184 -6.65 -24.08 12.89
CA PRO A 184 -6.46 -25.02 14.00
C PRO A 184 -5.11 -24.86 14.71
N ALA A 185 -4.04 -24.59 13.95
CA ALA A 185 -2.71 -24.35 14.50
C ALA A 185 -2.69 -23.07 15.34
N MET A 186 -3.30 -21.98 14.86
CA MET A 186 -3.38 -20.72 15.58
C MET A 186 -4.18 -20.85 16.87
N HIS A 187 -5.37 -21.45 16.84
CA HIS A 187 -6.15 -21.69 18.07
C HIS A 187 -5.40 -22.61 19.04
N GLY A 188 -4.68 -23.63 18.53
CA GLY A 188 -3.84 -24.51 19.35
C GLY A 188 -2.73 -23.76 20.09
N ILE A 189 -2.07 -22.82 19.42
CA ILE A 189 -1.08 -21.92 20.02
C ILE A 189 -1.72 -21.07 21.12
N GLY A 190 -2.87 -20.43 20.83
CA GLY A 190 -3.58 -19.59 21.80
C GLY A 190 -3.98 -20.34 23.07
N ARG A 191 -4.58 -21.54 22.93
CA ARG A 191 -4.94 -22.38 24.08
C ARG A 191 -3.74 -22.74 24.95
N LYS A 192 -2.61 -23.08 24.34
CA LYS A 192 -1.38 -23.43 25.07
C LYS A 192 -0.78 -22.22 25.80
N LEU A 193 -0.71 -21.06 25.14
CA LEU A 193 -0.17 -19.84 25.75
C LEU A 193 -1.02 -19.35 26.93
N LEU A 194 -2.34 -19.56 26.90
CA LEU A 194 -3.24 -19.23 27.99
C LEU A 194 -3.35 -20.34 29.06
N GLY A 195 -2.62 -21.45 28.92
CA GLY A 195 -2.69 -22.57 29.86
C GLY A 195 -4.07 -23.21 29.98
N GLY A 196 -4.90 -23.11 28.93
CA GLY A 196 -6.29 -23.58 28.93
C GLY A 196 -7.28 -22.73 29.73
N VAL A 197 -6.84 -21.62 30.34
CA VAL A 197 -7.71 -20.70 31.08
C VAL A 197 -8.23 -19.64 30.12
N VAL A 198 -9.51 -19.73 29.78
CA VAL A 198 -10.20 -18.70 28.98
C VAL A 198 -10.68 -17.60 29.93
N PRO A 199 -10.22 -16.34 29.75
CA PRO A 199 -10.71 -15.22 30.54
C PRO A 199 -12.23 -15.05 30.45
N THR A 200 -12.87 -14.66 31.54
CA THR A 200 -14.28 -14.25 31.52
C THR A 200 -14.44 -12.98 30.68
N ARG A 201 -15.37 -12.99 29.73
CA ARG A 201 -15.67 -11.82 28.89
C ARG A 201 -16.33 -10.71 29.70
N LEU A 202 -15.76 -9.51 29.61
CA LEU A 202 -16.26 -8.26 30.15
C LEU A 202 -17.17 -7.59 29.13
N ASP A 203 -18.27 -7.00 29.59
CA ASP A 203 -19.09 -6.07 28.81
C ASP A 203 -18.44 -4.67 28.77
N ARG A 204 -17.16 -4.62 28.36
CA ARG A 204 -16.35 -3.40 28.20
C ARG A 204 -15.65 -3.44 26.85
N SER A 205 -15.30 -2.26 26.36
CA SER A 205 -14.50 -2.09 25.14
C SER A 205 -13.10 -1.63 25.50
N VAL A 206 -12.09 -2.10 24.76
CA VAL A 206 -10.69 -1.72 24.94
C VAL A 206 -10.16 -1.04 23.69
N TYR A 207 -9.43 0.06 23.90
CA TYR A 207 -8.65 0.75 22.89
C TYR A 207 -7.18 0.32 22.97
N LEU A 208 -6.66 -0.23 21.89
CA LEU A 208 -5.25 -0.59 21.73
C LEU A 208 -4.50 0.64 21.24
N SER A 209 -3.88 1.34 22.19
CA SER A 209 -3.06 2.50 21.89
C SER A 209 -1.71 2.11 21.32
N LYS A 210 -1.19 2.96 20.44
CA LYS A 210 0.15 2.89 19.87
C LYS A 210 1.08 3.98 20.39
N SER A 211 0.63 4.82 21.33
CA SER A 211 1.38 6.01 21.75
C SER A 211 2.66 5.72 22.51
N GLN A 212 2.82 4.50 23.06
CA GLN A 212 4.00 4.03 23.77
C GLN A 212 4.89 3.12 22.91
N LEU A 213 4.58 2.96 21.62
CA LEU A 213 5.44 2.20 20.71
C LEU A 213 6.78 2.92 20.52
N PRO A 214 7.91 2.18 20.52
CA PRO A 214 9.22 2.77 20.31
C PRO A 214 9.36 3.30 18.87
N ALA A 215 10.32 4.22 18.70
CA ALA A 215 10.76 4.68 17.39
C ALA A 215 11.17 3.49 16.50
N GLY A 216 10.87 3.57 15.21
CA GLY A 216 11.01 2.48 14.23
C GLY A 216 9.69 1.78 13.88
N SER A 217 8.57 2.19 14.50
CA SER A 217 7.24 1.67 14.16
C SER A 217 6.70 2.27 12.86
N VAL A 218 5.84 1.54 12.16
CA VAL A 218 5.29 1.95 10.84
C VAL A 218 4.48 3.24 10.93
N ALA A 219 3.75 3.46 12.01
CA ALA A 219 2.89 4.64 12.16
C ALA A 219 2.92 5.23 13.57
N PHE A 220 2.89 6.55 13.66
CA PHE A 220 2.82 7.30 14.92
C PHE A 220 1.75 8.40 14.86
N ILE A 221 0.97 8.56 15.93
CA ILE A 221 -0.06 9.59 16.04
C ILE A 221 0.30 10.55 17.15
N THR A 222 0.59 11.80 16.79
CA THR A 222 1.26 12.75 17.69
C THR A 222 0.44 13.13 18.92
N ASN A 223 -0.88 13.21 18.78
CA ASN A 223 -1.82 13.53 19.85
C ASN A 223 -2.73 12.35 20.23
N GLU A 224 -2.29 11.09 20.03
CA GLU A 224 -3.09 9.91 20.43
C GLU A 224 -3.41 9.90 21.94
N GLY A 225 -2.51 10.41 22.78
CA GLY A 225 -2.75 10.53 24.23
C GLY A 225 -3.96 11.40 24.60
N GLU A 226 -4.33 12.36 23.75
CA GLU A 226 -5.57 13.13 23.94
C GLU A 226 -6.80 12.27 23.65
N LEU A 227 -6.73 11.45 22.59
CA LEU A 227 -7.79 10.50 22.24
C LEU A 227 -7.97 9.43 23.33
N GLU A 228 -6.88 8.90 23.87
CA GLU A 228 -6.88 7.98 25.02
C GLU A 228 -7.67 8.55 26.20
N LYS A 229 -7.37 9.80 26.58
CA LYS A 229 -8.10 10.47 27.66
C LYS A 229 -9.60 10.58 27.35
N ARG A 230 -9.96 11.01 26.14
CA ARG A 230 -11.37 11.15 25.74
C ARG A 230 -12.13 9.83 25.68
N LEU A 231 -11.47 8.75 25.30
CA LEU A 231 -12.06 7.41 25.30
C LEU A 231 -12.15 6.84 26.72
N SER A 232 -11.15 7.06 27.57
CA SER A 232 -11.19 6.68 28.99
C SER A 232 -12.35 7.36 29.72
N ASP A 233 -12.56 8.67 29.50
CA ASP A 233 -13.69 9.43 30.05
C ASP A 233 -15.06 8.87 29.59
N ARG A 234 -15.07 8.10 28.50
CA ARG A 234 -16.26 7.44 27.92
C ARG A 234 -16.33 5.95 28.26
N GLY A 235 -15.52 5.46 29.21
CA GLY A 235 -15.59 4.10 29.75
C GLY A 235 -14.82 3.03 28.97
N PHE A 236 -13.94 3.43 28.04
CA PHE A 236 -13.05 2.51 27.35
C PHE A 236 -11.82 2.24 28.20
N ASP A 237 -11.36 0.97 28.22
CA ASP A 237 -10.05 0.65 28.77
C ASP A 237 -8.98 1.04 27.76
N ILE A 238 -7.88 1.67 28.20
CA ILE A 238 -6.74 1.99 27.36
C ILE A 238 -5.62 0.99 27.65
N VAL A 239 -5.12 0.33 26.61
CA VAL A 239 -4.07 -0.69 26.73
C VAL A 239 -2.97 -0.41 25.71
N TYR A 240 -1.72 -0.64 26.11
CA TYR A 240 -0.51 -0.51 25.30
C TYR A 240 0.06 -1.91 25.05
N PRO A 241 -0.27 -2.58 23.92
CA PRO A 241 0.08 -4.00 23.70
C PRO A 241 1.58 -4.30 23.84
N GLU A 242 2.44 -3.38 23.46
CA GLU A 242 3.90 -3.51 23.52
C GLU A 242 4.49 -3.62 24.93
N GLN A 243 3.71 -3.23 25.95
CA GLN A 243 4.07 -3.37 27.37
C GLN A 243 3.58 -4.69 27.97
N LEU A 244 2.75 -5.44 27.23
CA LEU A 244 2.19 -6.70 27.67
C LEU A 244 3.00 -7.88 27.15
N SER A 245 3.06 -8.95 27.94
CA SER A 245 3.52 -10.25 27.46
C SER A 245 2.60 -10.79 26.37
N LEU A 246 3.10 -11.72 25.54
CA LEU A 246 2.29 -12.31 24.47
C LEU A 246 0.98 -12.97 24.98
N PRO A 247 0.97 -13.76 26.08
CA PRO A 247 -0.27 -14.30 26.64
C PRO A 247 -1.26 -13.21 27.07
N GLU A 248 -0.78 -12.11 27.66
CA GLU A 248 -1.62 -10.97 28.04
C GLU A 248 -2.22 -10.27 26.82
N GLN A 249 -1.45 -10.08 25.75
CA GLN A 249 -1.96 -9.52 24.49
C GLN A 249 -3.07 -10.39 23.89
N ILE A 250 -2.87 -11.71 23.83
CA ILE A 250 -3.90 -12.65 23.35
C ILE A 250 -5.13 -12.63 24.26
N SER A 251 -4.92 -12.56 25.58
CA SER A 251 -6.00 -12.51 26.58
C SER A 251 -6.97 -11.34 26.37
N LEU A 252 -6.51 -10.20 25.84
CA LEU A 252 -7.37 -9.05 25.50
C LEU A 252 -8.53 -9.46 24.57
N PHE A 253 -8.26 -10.30 23.58
CA PHE A 253 -9.24 -10.72 22.58
C PHE A 253 -10.24 -11.77 23.10
N TYR A 254 -9.95 -12.40 24.25
CA TYR A 254 -10.97 -13.18 24.97
C TYR A 254 -11.78 -12.30 25.93
N LYS A 255 -11.06 -11.46 26.68
CA LYS A 255 -11.56 -10.70 27.83
C LYS A 255 -12.53 -9.60 27.45
N TYR A 256 -12.34 -8.88 26.35
CA TYR A 256 -13.18 -7.73 26.02
C TYR A 256 -14.35 -8.12 25.12
N LYS A 257 -15.42 -7.31 25.15
CA LYS A 257 -16.54 -7.43 24.20
C LYS A 257 -16.18 -6.88 22.82
N SER A 258 -15.45 -5.76 22.83
CA SER A 258 -15.00 -5.08 21.63
C SER A 258 -13.57 -4.59 21.78
N VAL A 259 -12.78 -4.71 20.71
CA VAL A 259 -11.40 -4.23 20.62
C VAL A 259 -11.33 -3.19 19.51
N LEU A 260 -10.72 -2.05 19.77
CA LEU A 260 -10.63 -0.94 18.83
C LEU A 260 -9.28 -0.22 18.89
N GLY A 261 -8.96 0.57 17.86
CA GLY A 261 -7.66 1.22 17.74
C GLY A 261 -7.28 1.52 16.30
N PHE A 262 -6.17 2.22 16.09
CA PHE A 262 -5.61 2.38 14.75
C PHE A 262 -5.09 1.05 14.21
N VAL A 263 -5.48 0.72 12.98
CA VAL A 263 -5.20 -0.59 12.36
C VAL A 263 -3.69 -0.88 12.35
N GLY A 264 -3.32 -2.09 12.76
CA GLY A 264 -1.95 -2.56 12.82
C GLY A 264 -1.88 -4.03 13.23
N SER A 265 -0.68 -4.61 13.26
CA SER A 265 -0.47 -6.04 13.49
C SER A 265 -0.96 -6.55 14.85
N ALA A 266 -1.14 -5.68 15.85
CA ALA A 266 -1.75 -6.05 17.13
C ALA A 266 -3.15 -6.68 16.95
N PHE A 267 -3.90 -6.26 15.93
CA PHE A 267 -5.22 -6.81 15.64
C PHE A 267 -5.14 -8.28 15.16
N HIS A 268 -4.04 -8.69 14.53
CA HIS A 268 -3.88 -10.08 14.07
C HIS A 268 -3.97 -11.09 15.21
N ALA A 269 -3.67 -10.68 16.45
CA ALA A 269 -3.65 -11.57 17.61
C ALA A 269 -5.02 -12.21 17.92
N HIS A 270 -6.13 -11.66 17.40
CA HIS A 270 -7.43 -12.33 17.51
C HIS A 270 -7.42 -13.73 16.90
N ILE A 271 -6.51 -14.04 15.96
CA ILE A 271 -6.44 -15.35 15.30
C ILE A 271 -6.10 -16.50 16.26
N PHE A 272 -5.49 -16.19 17.40
CA PHE A 272 -5.23 -17.15 18.48
C PHE A 272 -6.46 -17.39 19.37
N CYS A 273 -7.56 -16.68 19.12
CA CYS A 273 -8.74 -16.67 19.97
C CYS A 273 -9.91 -17.38 19.31
N GLU A 274 -10.49 -18.35 20.02
CA GLU A 274 -11.80 -18.90 19.67
C GLU A 274 -12.89 -17.91 20.10
N ASN A 275 -13.84 -17.63 19.21
CA ASN A 275 -14.90 -16.64 19.43
C ASN A 275 -14.35 -15.23 19.77
N PRO A 276 -13.62 -14.59 18.85
CA PRO A 276 -13.04 -13.26 19.06
C PRO A 276 -14.10 -12.18 19.38
N PRO A 277 -13.68 -11.00 19.87
CA PRO A 277 -14.59 -9.90 20.13
C PRO A 277 -14.97 -9.18 18.83
N SER A 278 -15.92 -8.26 18.87
CA SER A 278 -16.09 -7.34 17.74
C SER A 278 -14.85 -6.45 17.61
N VAL A 279 -14.41 -6.22 16.39
CA VAL A 279 -13.19 -5.45 16.08
C VAL A 279 -13.57 -4.16 15.39
N PHE A 280 -13.03 -3.02 15.85
CA PHE A 280 -13.25 -1.73 15.22
C PHE A 280 -11.91 -1.04 14.92
N GLY A 281 -11.50 -1.05 13.65
CA GLY A 281 -10.21 -0.48 13.23
C GLY A 281 -10.36 0.93 12.67
N LEU A 282 -9.46 1.84 13.04
CA LEU A 282 -9.30 3.15 12.39
C LEU A 282 -8.15 3.06 11.37
N THR A 283 -8.45 3.23 10.08
CA THR A 283 -7.41 3.23 9.04
C THR A 283 -6.73 4.60 8.97
N LEU A 284 -5.42 4.61 8.70
CA LEU A 284 -4.67 5.86 8.52
C LEU A 284 -4.85 6.45 7.11
N GLU A 285 -5.33 5.62 6.18
CA GLU A 285 -5.59 5.92 4.78
C GLU A 285 -7.05 5.57 4.47
N SER A 286 -7.53 5.91 3.27
CA SER A 286 -8.90 5.58 2.82
C SER A 286 -9.13 4.11 2.48
N TYR A 287 -8.13 3.25 2.70
CA TYR A 287 -8.17 1.80 2.46
C TYR A 287 -7.76 0.97 3.69
N VAL A 288 -8.21 -0.28 3.73
CA VAL A 288 -7.78 -1.30 4.70
C VAL A 288 -6.87 -2.32 4.03
N ASN A 289 -5.81 -2.74 4.72
CA ASN A 289 -4.96 -3.83 4.22
C ASN A 289 -5.75 -5.15 4.28
N SER A 290 -5.80 -5.87 3.16
CA SER A 290 -6.57 -7.12 3.02
C SER A 290 -6.15 -8.26 3.95
N ASN A 291 -4.93 -8.25 4.51
CA ASN A 291 -4.54 -9.19 5.55
C ASN A 291 -5.46 -9.16 6.77
N MET A 292 -5.97 -7.97 7.14
CA MET A 292 -6.95 -7.82 8.22
C MET A 292 -8.24 -8.58 7.87
N ILE A 293 -8.77 -8.32 6.68
CA ILE A 293 -10.01 -8.93 6.19
C ILE A 293 -9.89 -10.44 6.04
N LEU A 294 -8.72 -10.95 5.60
CA LEU A 294 -8.45 -12.38 5.51
C LEU A 294 -8.51 -13.05 6.89
N LEU A 295 -7.85 -12.46 7.89
CA LEU A 295 -7.87 -12.97 9.27
C LEU A 295 -9.28 -12.90 9.87
N ASP A 296 -10.00 -11.80 9.66
CA ASP A 296 -11.38 -11.63 10.12
C ASP A 296 -12.30 -12.70 9.53
N LYS A 297 -12.23 -12.91 8.21
CA LYS A 297 -13.03 -13.93 7.52
C LYS A 297 -12.70 -15.33 8.00
N LEU A 298 -11.41 -15.66 8.16
CA LEU A 298 -10.97 -16.95 8.68
C LEU A 298 -11.52 -17.22 10.08
N ASN A 299 -11.40 -16.24 10.98
CA ASN A 299 -11.78 -16.40 12.38
C ASN A 299 -13.22 -15.94 12.69
N ARG A 300 -13.98 -15.56 11.66
CA ARG A 300 -15.38 -15.09 11.73
C ARG A 300 -15.56 -13.93 12.70
N VAL A 301 -14.65 -12.96 12.64
CA VAL A 301 -14.70 -11.74 13.46
C VAL A 301 -15.80 -10.82 12.94
N ASP A 302 -16.60 -10.25 13.85
CA ASP A 302 -17.45 -9.10 13.55
C ASP A 302 -16.58 -7.83 13.52
N ALA A 303 -15.97 -7.56 12.37
CA ALA A 303 -15.04 -6.46 12.18
C ALA A 303 -15.65 -5.30 11.39
N THR A 304 -15.41 -4.07 11.83
CA THR A 304 -15.72 -2.84 11.10
C THR A 304 -14.48 -1.95 11.03
N TYR A 305 -14.09 -1.57 9.81
CA TYR A 305 -13.00 -0.62 9.59
C TYR A 305 -13.56 0.74 9.19
N PHE A 306 -13.11 1.80 9.86
CA PHE A 306 -13.51 3.17 9.59
C PHE A 306 -12.38 3.93 8.91
N ASP A 307 -12.74 4.70 7.89
CA ASP A 307 -11.83 5.63 7.24
C ASP A 307 -11.62 6.85 8.16
N ALA A 308 -10.49 6.85 8.86
CA ALA A 308 -10.09 7.96 9.72
C ALA A 308 -9.24 9.00 9.00
N SER A 309 -8.88 8.80 7.72
CA SER A 309 -7.95 9.67 6.99
C SER A 309 -8.39 11.14 6.95
N GLN A 310 -9.69 11.41 6.83
CA GLN A 310 -10.26 12.76 6.89
C GLN A 310 -10.15 13.46 8.27
N TYR A 311 -9.88 12.69 9.33
CA TYR A 311 -9.66 13.20 10.68
C TYR A 311 -8.17 13.29 11.03
N LEU A 312 -7.29 12.99 10.07
CA LEU A 312 -5.85 12.94 10.26
C LEU A 312 -5.16 13.96 9.36
N ILE A 313 -4.16 14.64 9.91
CA ILE A 313 -3.26 15.55 9.19
C ILE A 313 -1.89 14.88 9.16
N GLU A 314 -1.24 14.90 8.01
CA GLU A 314 0.13 14.43 7.89
C GLU A 314 1.09 15.37 8.61
N VAL A 315 1.94 14.79 9.45
CA VAL A 315 2.99 15.50 10.18
C VAL A 315 4.30 14.73 10.03
N GLN A 316 5.43 15.43 10.05
CA GLN A 316 6.73 14.80 9.97
C GLN A 316 7.28 14.53 11.37
N LYS A 317 7.66 13.28 11.65
CA LYS A 317 8.36 12.89 12.88
C LYS A 317 9.47 11.91 12.56
N SER A 318 10.69 12.25 12.97
CA SER A 318 11.86 11.40 12.77
C SER A 318 11.67 10.04 13.44
N GLY A 319 12.12 8.98 12.76
CA GLY A 319 12.07 7.60 13.25
C GLY A 319 10.77 6.84 12.99
N TYR A 320 9.84 7.37 12.18
CA TYR A 320 8.59 6.69 11.82
C TYR A 320 8.34 6.79 10.32
N LEU A 321 7.81 5.72 9.70
CA LEU A 321 7.49 5.70 8.27
C LEU A 321 6.29 6.60 7.92
N LYS A 322 5.28 6.62 8.79
CA LYS A 322 4.11 7.49 8.68
C LYS A 322 3.85 8.19 10.00
N SER A 323 3.64 9.50 9.97
CA SER A 323 3.23 10.24 11.14
C SER A 323 1.98 11.06 10.84
N ARG A 324 1.03 11.03 11.78
CA ARG A 324 -0.28 11.67 11.66
C ARG A 324 -0.59 12.44 12.94
N GLN A 325 -1.46 13.43 12.83
CA GLN A 325 -2.06 14.14 13.95
C GLN A 325 -3.58 14.13 13.77
N ILE A 326 -4.32 13.89 14.83
CA ILE A 326 -5.79 13.97 14.81
C ILE A 326 -6.18 15.46 14.80
N ASN A 327 -6.98 15.88 13.82
CA ASN A 327 -7.39 17.27 13.65
C ASN A 327 -8.37 17.75 14.75
N ASP A 328 -9.32 16.90 15.12
CA ASP A 328 -10.30 17.14 16.17
C ASP A 328 -10.53 15.83 16.96
N VAL A 329 -9.82 15.75 18.08
CA VAL A 329 -9.83 14.57 18.97
C VAL A 329 -11.21 14.35 19.60
N ASP A 330 -11.90 15.43 19.95
CA ASP A 330 -13.21 15.37 20.60
C ASP A 330 -14.27 14.81 19.64
N VAL A 331 -14.26 15.26 18.39
CA VAL A 331 -15.13 14.75 17.33
C VAL A 331 -14.83 13.28 17.01
N LEU A 332 -13.55 12.91 16.86
CA LEU A 332 -13.16 11.53 16.58
C LEU A 332 -13.58 10.59 17.72
N ALA A 333 -13.31 10.97 18.97
CA ALA A 333 -13.71 10.20 20.15
C ALA A 333 -15.23 10.03 20.24
N GLN A 334 -16.01 11.11 20.02
CA GLN A 334 -17.47 11.05 20.06
C GLN A 334 -18.02 10.09 19.00
N LYS A 335 -17.52 10.18 17.76
CA LYS A 335 -17.98 9.30 16.67
C LYS A 335 -17.61 7.85 16.91
N LEU A 336 -16.40 7.59 17.41
CA LEU A 336 -15.94 6.24 17.70
C LEU A 336 -16.76 5.58 18.80
N SER A 337 -17.02 6.31 19.90
CA SER A 337 -17.87 5.80 20.97
C SER A 337 -19.30 5.53 20.52
N ALA A 338 -19.87 6.40 19.67
CA ALA A 338 -21.20 6.17 19.09
C ALA A 338 -21.24 4.92 18.20
N ALA A 339 -20.18 4.67 17.43
CA ALA A 339 -20.09 3.50 16.55
C ALA A 339 -19.96 2.18 17.32
N VAL A 340 -19.30 2.18 18.48
CA VAL A 340 -19.09 0.99 19.32
C VAL A 340 -20.26 0.77 20.30
N GLY A 341 -20.98 1.84 20.69
CA GLY A 341 -22.03 1.83 21.73
C GLY A 341 -23.49 1.88 21.24
N GLY A 342 -23.76 1.91 19.93
CA GLY A 342 -25.12 1.99 19.39
C GLY A 342 -25.86 0.63 19.36
N SER A 343 -26.82 0.41 20.25
CA SER A 343 -27.89 -0.59 20.04
C SER A 343 -28.94 -0.07 19.06
N PRO A 344 -29.43 -0.87 18.10
CA PRO A 344 -30.78 -0.71 17.58
C PRO A 344 -31.73 -1.51 18.48
N SER A 345 -32.43 -0.82 19.39
CA SER A 345 -33.61 -1.36 20.04
C SER A 345 -34.86 -0.71 19.43
N VAL A 346 -35.48 -1.42 18.48
CA VAL A 346 -36.94 -1.44 18.29
C VAL A 346 -37.34 -2.88 18.00
N ALA A 347 -38.43 -3.29 18.64
CA ALA A 347 -38.93 -4.63 18.89
C ALA A 347 -39.01 -5.61 17.71
N SER A 348 -38.93 -6.87 18.09
CA SER A 348 -39.23 -8.07 17.33
C SER A 348 -40.66 -8.10 16.78
N SER A 349 -40.82 -8.47 15.51
CA SER A 349 -41.79 -9.48 15.09
C SER A 349 -41.47 -10.00 13.67
N GLY A 350 -41.57 -11.31 13.49
CA GLY A 350 -41.77 -11.94 12.17
C GLY A 350 -40.51 -12.36 11.40
N ARG A 351 -40.12 -13.62 11.55
CA ARG A 351 -39.34 -14.33 10.52
C ARG A 351 -40.14 -14.34 9.21
N SER A 352 -39.53 -13.86 8.14
CA SER A 352 -39.85 -14.24 6.77
C SER A 352 -38.58 -14.16 5.94
N SER A 353 -38.22 -15.28 5.31
CA SER A 353 -37.13 -15.43 4.38
C SER A 353 -37.36 -14.62 3.11
N SER A 354 -36.50 -13.64 2.84
CA SER A 354 -36.30 -13.12 1.49
C SER A 354 -34.93 -12.45 1.40
N ASN A 355 -34.06 -12.98 0.52
CA ASN A 355 -32.80 -12.36 0.12
C ASN A 355 -33.03 -10.89 -0.26
N PRO A 356 -32.32 -9.91 0.33
CA PRO A 356 -32.31 -8.57 -0.22
C PRO A 356 -31.37 -8.53 -1.41
N LYS A 357 -31.94 -8.23 -2.59
CA LYS A 357 -31.19 -7.74 -3.74
C LYS A 357 -30.48 -6.45 -3.35
N PHE A 358 -29.18 -6.37 -3.60
CA PHE A 358 -28.41 -5.14 -3.57
C PHE A 358 -28.99 -4.14 -4.58
N SER A 359 -29.26 -2.92 -4.13
CA SER A 359 -29.43 -1.76 -5.00
C SER A 359 -28.07 -1.07 -5.15
N GLU A 360 -27.53 -1.09 -6.36
CA GLU A 360 -26.38 -0.30 -6.77
C GLU A 360 -26.78 1.18 -6.84
N GLU A 361 -26.20 2.01 -5.96
CA GLU A 361 -26.03 3.45 -6.22
C GLU A 361 -24.55 3.77 -6.07
N GLY A 362 -23.98 4.38 -7.12
CA GLY A 362 -22.59 4.25 -7.53
C GLY A 362 -21.57 4.92 -6.62
N SER A 363 -20.68 4.09 -6.05
CA SER A 363 -19.36 4.52 -5.60
C SER A 363 -18.51 4.82 -6.84
N SER A 364 -18.10 6.09 -7.03
CA SER A 364 -17.17 6.43 -8.11
C SER A 364 -15.82 5.77 -7.83
N MET A 365 -15.40 4.82 -8.67
CA MET A 365 -14.08 4.18 -8.54
C MET A 365 -12.94 5.20 -8.61
N SER A 366 -11.88 4.99 -7.81
CA SER A 366 -10.64 5.77 -7.87
C SER A 366 -9.86 5.47 -9.17
N LEU A 367 -9.04 6.40 -9.65
CA LEU A 367 -8.19 6.19 -10.83
C LEU A 367 -7.26 4.99 -10.64
N TYR A 368 -6.73 4.82 -9.43
CA TYR A 368 -5.89 3.66 -9.12
C TYR A 368 -6.68 2.35 -9.20
N SER A 369 -7.96 2.36 -8.86
CA SER A 369 -8.84 1.18 -9.09
C SER A 369 -9.01 0.93 -10.59
N TYR A 370 -9.26 1.96 -11.41
CA TYR A 370 -9.31 1.82 -12.87
C TYR A 370 -8.03 1.22 -13.46
N PHE A 371 -6.87 1.56 -12.90
CA PHE A 371 -5.58 0.97 -13.27
C PHE A 371 -5.48 -0.51 -12.88
N LEU A 372 -5.76 -0.86 -11.62
CA LEU A 372 -5.67 -2.24 -11.14
C LEU A 372 -6.71 -3.17 -11.78
N ASP A 373 -7.89 -2.64 -12.09
CA ASP A 373 -8.98 -3.37 -12.73
C ASP A 373 -8.80 -3.48 -14.26
N ASN A 374 -7.77 -2.84 -14.83
CA ASN A 374 -7.54 -2.89 -16.26
C ASN A 374 -7.22 -4.32 -16.73
N LYS A 375 -8.15 -4.91 -17.48
CA LYS A 375 -7.96 -6.16 -18.24
C LYS A 375 -7.67 -5.92 -19.73
N GLY A 376 -7.57 -4.65 -20.12
CA GLY A 376 -7.35 -4.22 -21.50
C GLY A 376 -5.87 -4.18 -21.86
N ARG A 377 -5.49 -3.22 -22.71
CA ARG A 377 -4.10 -3.01 -23.13
C ARG A 377 -3.20 -2.74 -21.92
N PRO A 378 -1.92 -3.18 -21.92
CA PRO A 378 -1.01 -2.95 -20.80
C PRO A 378 -0.87 -1.48 -20.42
N ILE A 379 -0.78 -1.23 -19.11
CA ILE A 379 -0.50 0.09 -18.54
C ILE A 379 0.74 -0.02 -17.68
N HIS A 380 1.72 0.84 -17.91
CA HIS A 380 2.91 0.95 -17.08
C HIS A 380 2.90 2.31 -16.38
N LYS A 381 2.73 2.31 -15.06
CA LYS A 381 2.70 3.51 -14.21
C LYS A 381 3.22 3.14 -12.82
N SER A 382 3.89 4.06 -12.15
CA SER A 382 4.24 3.84 -10.74
C SER A 382 3.04 4.06 -9.83
N GLY A 383 2.81 3.14 -8.87
CA GLY A 383 1.63 3.17 -8.01
C GLY A 383 1.50 4.45 -7.16
N HIS A 384 2.61 5.09 -6.79
CA HIS A 384 2.57 6.33 -5.99
C HIS A 384 2.19 7.58 -6.81
N TYR A 385 2.19 7.50 -8.15
CA TYR A 385 1.82 8.61 -9.02
C TYR A 385 0.32 8.94 -8.99
N PHE A 386 -0.50 7.93 -8.67
CA PHE A 386 -1.95 8.04 -8.69
C PHE A 386 -2.50 9.11 -7.75
N PHE A 387 -1.82 9.35 -6.62
CA PHE A 387 -2.17 10.46 -5.74
C PHE A 387 -2.03 11.82 -6.43
N ALA A 388 -0.96 12.03 -7.21
CA ALA A 388 -0.74 13.27 -7.94
C ALA A 388 -1.78 13.43 -9.07
N TYR A 389 -2.06 12.37 -9.83
CA TYR A 389 -3.10 12.40 -10.85
C TYR A 389 -4.47 12.76 -10.28
N GLU A 390 -4.90 12.07 -9.22
CA GLU A 390 -6.23 12.30 -8.64
C GLU A 390 -6.32 13.71 -8.06
N ARG A 391 -5.30 14.17 -7.34
CA ARG A 391 -5.30 15.53 -6.76
C ARG A 391 -5.43 16.62 -7.83
N HIS A 392 -4.71 16.49 -8.94
CA HIS A 392 -4.59 17.58 -9.91
C HIS A 392 -5.59 17.47 -11.08
N PHE A 393 -5.99 16.24 -11.45
CA PHE A 393 -6.87 16.00 -12.58
C PHE A 393 -8.32 15.70 -12.19
N ALA A 394 -8.66 15.39 -10.93
CA ALA A 394 -10.04 15.08 -10.55
C ALA A 394 -11.04 16.22 -10.85
N LYS A 395 -10.57 17.47 -10.95
CA LYS A 395 -11.42 18.62 -11.35
C LYS A 395 -12.00 18.52 -12.77
N TYR A 396 -11.45 17.63 -13.60
CA TYR A 396 -11.91 17.34 -14.97
C TYR A 396 -12.80 16.09 -15.07
N LYS A 397 -12.93 15.31 -13.99
CA LYS A 397 -13.75 14.10 -13.98
C LYS A 397 -15.22 14.43 -14.23
N ASP A 398 -15.85 13.65 -15.12
CA ASP A 398 -17.23 13.78 -15.57
C ASP A 398 -17.57 15.18 -16.12
N ARG A 399 -16.57 15.88 -16.65
CA ARG A 399 -16.69 17.21 -17.25
C ARG A 399 -16.04 17.23 -18.63
N PRO A 400 -16.45 18.15 -19.53
CA PRO A 400 -15.72 18.38 -20.76
C PRO A 400 -14.26 18.74 -20.46
N CYS A 401 -13.34 17.96 -21.01
CA CYS A 401 -11.91 18.25 -20.97
C CYS A 401 -11.23 17.72 -22.23
N THR A 402 -10.29 18.49 -22.75
CA THR A 402 -9.35 18.01 -23.78
C THR A 402 -8.03 17.71 -23.08
N PHE A 403 -7.76 16.41 -22.88
CA PHE A 403 -6.60 15.91 -22.17
C PHE A 403 -5.55 15.42 -23.16
N LEU A 404 -4.32 15.90 -23.06
CA LEU A 404 -3.18 15.42 -23.85
C LEU A 404 -2.28 14.51 -23.01
N GLU A 405 -2.04 13.30 -23.48
CA GLU A 405 -1.01 12.39 -22.99
C GLU A 405 0.13 12.30 -24.02
N ILE A 406 1.35 12.62 -23.61
CA ILE A 406 2.56 12.47 -24.43
C ILE A 406 3.18 11.13 -24.03
N GLY A 407 3.35 10.23 -24.99
CA GLY A 407 3.71 8.83 -24.74
C GLY A 407 2.47 7.94 -24.71
N ALA A 408 2.18 7.26 -25.81
CA ALA A 408 1.04 6.32 -25.87
C ALA A 408 1.44 4.93 -25.36
N GLY A 409 2.70 4.54 -25.56
CA GLY A 409 3.24 3.24 -25.12
C GLY A 409 2.43 2.06 -25.67
N ASN A 410 1.69 1.38 -24.80
CA ASN A 410 0.82 0.26 -25.19
C ASN A 410 -0.66 0.67 -25.37
N GLY A 411 -1.00 1.95 -25.20
CA GLY A 411 -2.36 2.50 -25.35
C GLY A 411 -3.31 2.15 -24.21
N GLY A 412 -2.83 1.57 -23.11
CA GLY A 412 -3.67 1.25 -21.96
C GLY A 412 -4.00 2.48 -21.11
N SER A 413 -3.05 3.41 -20.93
CA SER A 413 -3.24 4.60 -20.10
C SER A 413 -4.27 5.55 -20.71
N SER A 414 -4.25 5.78 -22.02
CA SER A 414 -5.28 6.57 -22.72
C SER A 414 -6.69 6.00 -22.52
N GLN A 415 -6.84 4.67 -22.49
CA GLN A 415 -8.11 4.00 -22.18
C GLN A 415 -8.51 4.17 -20.71
N MET A 416 -7.54 4.15 -19.79
CA MET A 416 -7.77 4.45 -18.38
C MET A 416 -8.24 5.90 -18.20
N TRP A 417 -7.58 6.87 -18.83
CA TRP A 417 -7.97 8.28 -18.80
C TRP A 417 -9.37 8.50 -19.34
N LYS A 418 -9.69 7.91 -20.50
CA LYS A 418 -11.04 7.91 -21.07
C LYS A 418 -12.09 7.43 -20.07
N ARG A 419 -11.85 6.30 -19.42
CA ARG A 419 -12.79 5.72 -18.44
C ARG A 419 -12.94 6.58 -17.20
N TRP A 420 -11.83 7.10 -16.67
CA TRP A 420 -11.85 7.84 -15.41
C TRP A 420 -12.38 9.27 -15.57
N PHE A 421 -12.04 9.97 -16.65
CA PHE A 421 -12.58 11.30 -16.93
C PHE A 421 -14.04 11.27 -17.42
N GLY A 422 -14.49 10.13 -17.94
CA GLY A 422 -15.88 9.92 -18.31
C GLY A 422 -16.21 10.36 -19.75
N PRO A 423 -17.50 10.29 -20.12
CA PRO A 423 -17.94 10.34 -21.52
C PRO A 423 -17.77 11.71 -22.20
N HIS A 424 -17.47 12.76 -21.45
CA HIS A 424 -17.31 14.13 -21.96
C HIS A 424 -15.85 14.49 -22.24
N ALA A 425 -14.91 13.63 -21.86
CA ALA A 425 -13.50 13.84 -22.12
C ALA A 425 -13.14 13.48 -23.55
N ARG A 426 -12.27 14.31 -24.14
CA ARG A 426 -11.55 14.04 -25.37
C ARG A 426 -10.10 13.75 -25.00
N ILE A 427 -9.67 12.51 -25.23
CA ILE A 427 -8.31 12.08 -24.95
C ILE A 427 -7.50 12.20 -26.24
N VAL A 428 -6.45 12.99 -26.21
CA VAL A 428 -5.45 13.07 -27.29
C VAL A 428 -4.19 12.40 -26.78
N THR A 429 -3.64 11.48 -27.54
CA THR A 429 -2.38 10.82 -27.18
C THR A 429 -1.40 10.86 -28.35
N ILE A 430 -0.13 11.10 -28.06
CA ILE A 430 0.92 11.18 -29.08
C ILE A 430 2.05 10.21 -28.82
N ASP A 431 2.63 9.67 -29.87
CA ASP A 431 3.79 8.79 -29.80
C ASP A 431 4.63 8.89 -31.09
N ILE A 432 5.93 8.65 -30.99
CA ILE A 432 6.80 8.59 -32.18
C ILE A 432 6.60 7.27 -32.94
N ASN A 433 6.14 6.22 -32.26
CA ASN A 433 5.96 4.90 -32.85
C ASN A 433 4.65 4.83 -33.66
N PRO A 434 4.71 4.61 -34.99
CA PRO A 434 3.51 4.57 -35.83
C PRO A 434 2.53 3.45 -35.46
N VAL A 435 3.00 2.40 -34.76
CA VAL A 435 2.16 1.31 -34.24
C VAL A 435 1.07 1.84 -33.31
N CYS A 436 1.31 2.94 -32.59
CA CYS A 436 0.36 3.50 -31.63
C CYS A 436 -0.92 4.04 -32.28
N LEU A 437 -0.91 4.34 -33.59
CA LEU A 437 -2.07 4.84 -34.32
C LEU A 437 -3.28 3.88 -34.20
N GLN A 438 -3.02 2.58 -34.00
CA GLN A 438 -4.05 1.56 -33.80
C GLN A 438 -4.83 1.68 -32.48
N TYR A 439 -4.37 2.51 -31.53
CA TYR A 439 -4.99 2.66 -30.22
C TYR A 439 -6.14 3.68 -30.20
N GLY A 440 -6.37 4.36 -31.32
CA GLY A 440 -7.46 5.32 -31.47
C GLY A 440 -8.84 4.67 -31.43
N ASP A 441 -9.79 5.39 -30.88
CA ASP A 441 -11.21 5.03 -30.84
C ASP A 441 -12.10 6.29 -30.84
N GLU A 442 -13.39 6.15 -30.53
CA GLU A 442 -14.36 7.25 -30.58
C GLU A 442 -14.08 8.42 -29.60
N GLN A 443 -13.27 8.20 -28.56
CA GLN A 443 -12.88 9.23 -27.58
C GLN A 443 -11.35 9.39 -27.43
N VAL A 444 -10.56 8.45 -27.96
CA VAL A 444 -9.09 8.50 -27.98
C VAL A 444 -8.59 8.83 -29.38
N GLU A 445 -7.98 10.00 -29.52
CA GLU A 445 -7.38 10.51 -30.76
C GLU A 445 -5.86 10.33 -30.71
N VAL A 446 -5.31 9.49 -31.58
CA VAL A 446 -3.87 9.24 -31.64
C VAL A 446 -3.24 10.04 -32.78
N ARG A 447 -2.12 10.71 -32.54
CA ARG A 447 -1.27 11.30 -33.58
C ARG A 447 0.16 10.83 -33.44
N ILE A 448 0.83 10.62 -34.58
CA ILE A 448 2.21 10.13 -34.61
C ILE A 448 3.15 11.31 -34.87
N GLY A 449 4.09 11.53 -33.97
CA GLY A 449 5.05 12.61 -34.07
C GLY A 449 5.99 12.70 -32.88
N ASP A 450 7.00 13.56 -33.02
CA ASP A 450 8.03 13.78 -32.02
C ASP A 450 7.58 14.88 -31.03
N GLN A 451 7.60 14.60 -29.72
CA GLN A 451 7.23 15.58 -28.70
C GLN A 451 8.15 16.80 -28.67
N SER A 452 9.35 16.72 -29.25
CA SER A 452 10.32 17.82 -29.32
C SER A 452 10.16 18.67 -30.58
N ASP A 453 9.31 18.27 -31.55
CA ASP A 453 9.08 19.03 -32.78
C ASP A 453 7.98 20.11 -32.59
N PRO A 454 8.34 21.40 -32.59
CA PRO A 454 7.37 22.47 -32.39
C PRO A 454 6.34 22.59 -33.54
N HIS A 455 6.66 22.14 -34.75
CA HIS A 455 5.69 22.14 -35.86
C HIS A 455 4.62 21.07 -35.65
N PHE A 456 5.02 19.88 -35.21
CA PHE A 456 4.11 18.84 -34.81
C PHE A 456 3.24 19.29 -33.63
N LEU A 457 3.83 19.81 -32.56
CA LEU A 457 3.07 20.31 -31.41
C LEU A 457 2.10 21.44 -31.79
N GLN A 458 2.50 22.34 -32.71
CA GLN A 458 1.60 23.37 -33.24
C GLN A 458 0.42 22.74 -33.99
N SER A 459 0.66 21.72 -34.82
CA SER A 459 -0.42 21.04 -35.54
C SER A 459 -1.46 20.41 -34.60
N LEU A 460 -1.04 19.94 -33.41
CA LEU A 460 -1.97 19.46 -32.39
C LEU A 460 -2.83 20.60 -31.83
N LEU A 461 -2.24 21.76 -31.56
CA LEU A 461 -3.00 22.93 -31.09
C LEU A 461 -3.96 23.46 -32.16
N ASP A 462 -3.56 23.42 -33.43
CA ASP A 462 -4.40 23.83 -34.56
C ASP A 462 -5.59 22.89 -34.74
N GLU A 463 -5.40 21.58 -34.50
CA GLU A 463 -6.44 20.56 -34.64
C GLU A 463 -7.35 20.44 -33.41
N PHE A 464 -6.78 20.45 -32.20
CA PHE A 464 -7.48 20.13 -30.96
C PHE A 464 -7.80 21.35 -30.09
N GLY A 465 -7.19 22.50 -30.37
CA GLY A 465 -7.26 23.69 -29.54
C GLY A 465 -6.34 23.61 -28.31
N ALA A 466 -6.57 24.50 -27.34
CA ALA A 466 -5.81 24.51 -26.09
C ALA A 466 -6.23 23.34 -25.18
N PHE A 467 -5.25 22.58 -24.70
CA PHE A 467 -5.49 21.47 -23.78
C PHE A 467 -5.85 21.95 -22.37
N ASP A 468 -6.84 21.32 -21.76
CA ASP A 468 -7.24 21.57 -20.38
C ASP A 468 -6.27 20.94 -19.38
N ALA A 469 -5.68 19.81 -19.76
CA ALA A 469 -4.64 19.15 -19.00
C ALA A 469 -3.66 18.42 -19.94
N VAL A 470 -2.38 18.45 -19.56
CA VAL A 470 -1.29 17.76 -20.26
C VAL A 470 -0.54 16.88 -19.28
N LEU A 471 -0.27 15.65 -19.71
CA LEU A 471 0.59 14.70 -19.02
C LEU A 471 1.74 14.31 -19.94
N ASP A 472 2.96 14.67 -19.54
CA ASP A 472 4.20 14.34 -20.25
C ASP A 472 4.81 13.07 -19.67
N ASP A 473 4.53 11.94 -20.33
CA ASP A 473 5.02 10.58 -20.03
C ASP A 473 5.74 9.99 -21.26
N GLY A 474 6.46 10.85 -21.98
CA GLY A 474 7.03 10.54 -23.29
C GLY A 474 8.42 9.90 -23.21
N SER A 475 9.44 10.56 -23.77
CA SER A 475 10.79 9.99 -23.86
C SER A 475 11.60 10.05 -22.57
N HIS A 476 11.18 10.93 -21.64
CA HIS A 476 11.89 11.29 -20.42
C HIS A 476 13.32 11.85 -20.65
N HIS A 477 13.71 12.13 -21.89
CA HIS A 477 15.01 12.73 -22.22
C HIS A 477 15.02 14.22 -21.87
N MET A 478 16.10 14.69 -21.26
CA MET A 478 16.25 16.09 -20.81
C MET A 478 16.42 17.10 -21.94
N ASP A 479 16.59 16.66 -23.18
CA ASP A 479 16.50 17.54 -24.36
C ASP A 479 15.07 17.66 -24.90
N HIS A 480 14.20 16.70 -24.58
CA HIS A 480 12.82 16.65 -25.07
C HIS A 480 11.87 17.29 -24.04
N VAL A 481 11.88 16.83 -22.79
CA VAL A 481 10.93 17.23 -21.74
C VAL A 481 10.91 18.76 -21.55
N PRO A 482 12.04 19.46 -21.38
CA PRO A 482 12.04 20.91 -21.30
C PRO A 482 11.56 21.61 -22.58
N ALA A 483 11.93 21.10 -23.76
CA ALA A 483 11.52 21.69 -25.04
C ALA A 483 10.00 21.60 -25.24
N THR A 484 9.42 20.43 -24.95
CA THR A 484 7.97 20.20 -24.97
C THR A 484 7.25 21.09 -23.96
N PHE A 485 7.76 21.18 -22.72
CA PHE A 485 7.19 22.05 -21.68
C PHE A 485 7.21 23.53 -22.09
N GLU A 486 8.35 24.04 -22.56
CA GLU A 486 8.51 25.44 -22.99
C GLU A 486 7.58 25.78 -24.16
N PHE A 487 7.29 24.82 -25.03
CA PHE A 487 6.34 24.98 -26.11
C PHE A 487 4.88 24.90 -25.62
N LEU A 488 4.48 23.84 -24.92
CA LEU A 488 3.07 23.62 -24.63
C LEU A 488 2.55 24.48 -23.47
N TYR A 489 3.31 24.62 -22.39
CA TYR A 489 2.81 25.24 -21.14
C TYR A 489 2.23 26.66 -21.31
N PRO A 490 2.86 27.57 -22.09
CA PRO A 490 2.26 28.89 -22.35
C PRO A 490 0.93 28.80 -23.11
N ARG A 491 0.73 27.74 -23.90
CA ARG A 491 -0.36 27.55 -24.88
C ARG A 491 -1.50 26.64 -24.38
N ILE A 492 -1.36 25.98 -23.23
CA ILE A 492 -2.48 25.25 -22.60
C ILE A 492 -3.53 26.22 -22.04
N ALA A 493 -4.71 25.69 -21.70
CA ALA A 493 -5.84 26.45 -21.19
C ALA A 493 -5.47 27.35 -19.98
N PRO A 494 -6.11 28.52 -19.80
CA PRO A 494 -5.80 29.44 -18.70
C PRO A 494 -6.00 28.87 -17.28
N SER A 495 -6.80 27.81 -17.13
CA SER A 495 -6.99 27.06 -15.87
C SER A 495 -6.37 25.67 -15.90
N GLY A 496 -5.47 25.44 -16.87
CA GLY A 496 -4.95 24.11 -17.19
C GLY A 496 -3.91 23.60 -16.22
N VAL A 497 -3.65 22.29 -16.30
CA VAL A 497 -2.62 21.59 -15.53
C VAL A 497 -1.61 20.98 -16.50
N TYR A 498 -0.32 21.16 -16.23
CA TYR A 498 0.75 20.44 -16.91
C TYR A 498 1.49 19.58 -15.90
N MET A 499 1.52 18.27 -16.14
CA MET A 499 2.17 17.28 -15.28
C MET A 499 3.24 16.54 -16.06
N ILE A 500 4.35 16.22 -15.41
CA ILE A 500 5.50 15.52 -15.99
C ILE A 500 5.82 14.30 -15.13
N GLU A 501 5.90 13.13 -15.75
CA GLU A 501 6.24 11.85 -15.10
C GLU A 501 7.74 11.52 -15.17
N ASP A 502 8.15 10.55 -14.35
CA ASP A 502 9.47 9.92 -14.35
C ASP A 502 10.65 10.89 -14.26
N MET A 503 10.48 11.96 -13.47
CA MET A 503 11.52 12.98 -13.28
C MET A 503 12.74 12.50 -12.47
N HIS A 504 12.78 11.25 -12.04
CA HIS A 504 14.03 10.62 -11.62
C HIS A 504 15.05 10.47 -12.77
N THR A 505 14.60 10.36 -14.03
CA THR A 505 15.51 10.29 -15.20
C THR A 505 16.31 11.58 -15.39
N ALA A 506 15.86 12.71 -14.83
CA ALA A 506 16.61 13.95 -14.79
C ALA A 506 17.95 13.84 -14.05
N TYR A 507 18.13 12.80 -13.24
CA TYR A 507 19.39 12.50 -12.56
C TYR A 507 20.26 11.47 -13.30
N TRP A 508 19.78 10.91 -14.41
CA TRP A 508 20.44 9.82 -15.13
C TRP A 508 21.14 10.32 -16.40
N ALA A 509 22.45 10.05 -16.50
CA ALA A 509 23.27 10.53 -17.60
C ALA A 509 22.81 10.01 -18.98
N ASN A 510 22.31 8.77 -19.05
CA ASN A 510 21.81 8.18 -20.29
C ASN A 510 20.50 8.80 -20.81
N TYR A 511 19.80 9.59 -19.98
CA TYR A 511 18.64 10.39 -20.39
C TYR A 511 18.99 11.88 -20.58
N GLY A 512 20.28 12.22 -20.65
CA GLY A 512 20.76 13.61 -20.78
C GLY A 512 20.72 14.41 -19.47
N GLY A 513 20.48 13.72 -18.35
CA GLY A 513 20.41 14.31 -17.01
C GLY A 513 21.71 14.18 -16.20
N GLY A 514 21.59 14.47 -14.92
CA GLY A 514 22.67 14.42 -13.93
C GLY A 514 22.32 15.28 -12.72
N LEU A 515 22.81 14.91 -11.54
CA LEU A 515 22.59 15.72 -10.35
C LEU A 515 23.15 17.14 -10.55
N GLY A 516 22.27 18.15 -10.55
CA GLY A 516 22.63 19.55 -10.78
C GLY A 516 22.85 19.92 -12.27
N ALA A 517 22.46 19.05 -13.21
CA ALA A 517 22.57 19.35 -14.64
C ALA A 517 21.60 20.48 -15.03
N SER A 518 22.15 21.61 -15.49
CA SER A 518 21.39 22.84 -15.74
C SER A 518 20.38 22.75 -16.89
N ASN A 519 20.57 21.80 -17.80
CA ASN A 519 19.60 21.49 -18.87
C ASN A 519 18.39 20.69 -18.37
N SER A 520 18.47 20.05 -17.20
CA SER A 520 17.41 19.17 -16.70
C SER A 520 16.13 19.91 -16.31
N MET A 521 14.99 19.24 -16.47
CA MET A 521 13.70 19.80 -16.08
C MET A 521 13.59 20.04 -14.56
N VAL A 522 14.26 19.23 -13.74
CA VAL A 522 14.33 19.42 -12.29
C VAL A 522 15.04 20.72 -11.92
N GLU A 523 16.20 21.00 -12.51
CA GLU A 523 16.89 22.27 -12.25
C GLU A 523 16.08 23.45 -12.78
N LYS A 524 15.49 23.35 -13.98
CA LYS A 524 14.56 24.39 -14.48
C LYS A 524 13.40 24.64 -13.52
N PHE A 525 12.75 23.59 -13.00
CA PHE A 525 11.67 23.69 -12.02
C PHE A 525 12.11 24.46 -10.76
N LYS A 526 13.31 24.16 -10.23
CA LYS A 526 13.85 24.90 -9.07
C LYS A 526 13.98 26.39 -9.36
N HIS A 527 14.58 26.77 -10.49
CA HIS A 527 14.71 28.18 -10.88
C HIS A 527 13.36 28.86 -11.13
N MET A 528 12.35 28.11 -11.57
CA MET A 528 11.01 28.64 -11.81
C MET A 528 10.25 28.98 -10.52
N ILE A 529 10.69 28.50 -9.35
CA ILE A 529 10.14 28.93 -8.05
C ILE A 529 10.34 30.44 -7.87
N ASP A 530 11.49 30.99 -8.26
CA ASP A 530 11.73 32.43 -8.21
C ASP A 530 10.81 33.16 -9.20
N LYS A 531 10.64 32.61 -10.41
CA LYS A 531 9.72 33.18 -11.42
C LYS A 531 8.26 33.19 -10.95
N LEU A 532 7.80 32.17 -10.23
CA LEU A 532 6.47 32.11 -9.63
C LEU A 532 6.23 33.29 -8.68
N ASN A 533 7.28 33.66 -7.95
CA ASN A 533 7.29 34.69 -6.90
C ASN A 533 7.83 36.05 -7.36
N ALA A 534 8.06 36.26 -8.67
CA ALA A 534 8.72 37.46 -9.17
C ALA A 534 8.03 38.78 -8.78
N ASP A 535 6.70 38.78 -8.57
CA ASP A 535 5.96 39.96 -8.09
C ASP A 535 6.38 40.43 -6.67
N HIS A 536 7.07 39.57 -5.91
CA HIS A 536 7.58 39.85 -4.56
C HIS A 536 9.04 40.32 -4.54
N VAL A 537 9.70 40.39 -5.70
CA VAL A 537 11.09 40.87 -5.83
C VAL A 537 11.05 42.36 -6.17
N HIS A 538 11.43 43.22 -5.22
CA HIS A 538 11.23 44.68 -5.32
C HIS A 538 12.43 45.46 -5.86
N ASP A 539 13.62 44.85 -5.95
CA ASP A 539 14.85 45.51 -6.40
C ASP A 539 15.04 45.53 -7.93
N GLY A 540 14.10 44.92 -8.67
CA GLY A 540 14.13 44.83 -10.13
C GLY A 540 15.06 43.75 -10.69
N SER A 541 15.67 42.92 -9.84
CA SER A 541 16.55 41.81 -10.27
C SER A 541 15.80 40.70 -11.02
N LEU A 542 14.49 40.59 -10.83
CA LEU A 542 13.61 39.65 -11.52
C LEU A 542 12.32 40.35 -11.95
N VAL A 543 11.97 40.23 -13.23
CA VAL A 543 10.77 40.85 -13.81
C VAL A 543 9.67 39.81 -13.99
N ALA A 544 8.48 40.10 -13.48
CA ALA A 544 7.29 39.26 -13.66
C ALA A 544 6.93 39.08 -15.14
N ASP A 545 6.89 37.84 -15.59
CA ASP A 545 6.61 37.48 -16.98
C ASP A 545 5.25 36.77 -17.14
N ALA A 546 4.99 36.21 -18.32
CA ALA A 546 3.77 35.46 -18.59
C ALA A 546 3.60 34.24 -17.67
N PHE A 547 4.71 33.59 -17.29
CA PHE A 547 4.69 32.47 -16.34
C PHE A 547 4.26 32.96 -14.96
N THR A 548 4.86 34.04 -14.46
CA THR A 548 4.51 34.65 -13.16
C THR A 548 3.03 35.01 -13.06
N LYS A 549 2.46 35.53 -14.16
CA LYS A 549 1.08 36.04 -14.19
C LYS A 549 0.02 34.95 -14.36
N SER A 550 0.39 33.82 -14.95
CA SER A 550 -0.57 32.75 -15.28
C SER A 550 -0.43 31.50 -14.42
N THR A 551 0.67 31.32 -13.69
CA THR A 551 0.89 30.15 -12.82
C THR A 551 0.52 30.47 -11.38
N ILE A 552 -0.30 29.63 -10.75
CA ILE A 552 -0.70 29.79 -9.33
C ILE A 552 0.03 28.83 -8.40
N ALA A 553 0.40 27.64 -8.90
CA ALA A 553 1.04 26.63 -8.10
C ALA A 553 2.03 25.81 -8.91
N MET A 554 3.09 25.39 -8.23
CA MET A 554 4.06 24.40 -8.69
C MET A 554 4.16 23.35 -7.60
N THR A 555 3.99 22.07 -7.94
CA THR A 555 4.06 20.96 -6.98
C THR A 555 5.07 19.93 -7.45
N ALA A 556 5.96 19.52 -6.56
CA ALA A 556 6.86 18.40 -6.77
C ALA A 556 6.46 17.22 -5.88
N TYR A 557 6.37 16.04 -6.47
CA TYR A 557 6.29 14.75 -5.79
C TYR A 557 7.55 13.94 -6.13
N ASP A 558 7.71 12.78 -5.51
CA ASP A 558 8.73 11.84 -5.95
C ASP A 558 8.49 11.48 -7.44
N SER A 559 9.43 11.92 -8.29
CA SER A 559 9.45 11.70 -9.74
C SER A 559 8.28 12.33 -10.53
N ILE A 560 7.50 13.25 -9.96
CA ILE A 560 6.48 14.03 -10.69
C ILE A 560 6.64 15.52 -10.44
N LEU A 561 6.53 16.32 -11.51
CA LEU A 561 6.45 17.78 -11.43
C LEU A 561 5.12 18.27 -12.02
N VAL A 562 4.46 19.20 -11.33
CA VAL A 562 3.14 19.73 -11.72
C VAL A 562 3.15 21.26 -11.72
N PHE A 563 2.49 21.83 -12.73
CA PHE A 563 2.27 23.27 -12.88
C PHE A 563 0.79 23.54 -13.09
N GLU A 564 0.21 24.45 -12.29
CA GLU A 564 -1.20 24.81 -12.38
C GLU A 564 -1.36 26.27 -12.81
N LYS A 565 -2.16 26.49 -13.86
CA LYS A 565 -2.51 27.83 -14.32
C LYS A 565 -3.78 28.35 -13.66
N THR A 566 -3.86 29.67 -13.53
CA THR A 566 -5.08 30.38 -13.20
C THR A 566 -5.27 31.57 -14.17
N PRO A 567 -6.51 31.87 -14.60
CA PRO A 567 -6.79 33.09 -15.35
C PRO A 567 -6.63 34.34 -14.49
N TYR A 568 -6.67 34.20 -13.16
CA TYR A 568 -6.51 35.30 -12.22
C TYR A 568 -5.80 34.83 -10.93
N ALA A 569 -4.62 35.38 -10.67
CA ALA A 569 -3.92 35.23 -9.39
C ALA A 569 -4.03 36.56 -8.62
N ASN A 570 -4.93 36.62 -7.63
CA ASN A 570 -4.97 37.77 -6.73
C ASN A 570 -3.83 37.69 -5.70
N LYS A 571 -2.65 38.19 -6.06
CA LYS A 571 -1.47 38.22 -5.18
C LYS A 571 -1.42 39.45 -4.27
N ILE A 572 -2.47 40.28 -4.26
CA ILE A 572 -2.52 41.49 -3.44
C ILE A 572 -2.93 41.11 -2.02
N MET A 573 -2.03 41.35 -1.06
CA MET A 573 -2.38 41.28 0.35
C MET A 573 -3.41 42.35 0.68
N ARG A 574 -4.54 41.94 1.27
CA ARG A 574 -5.59 42.84 1.78
C ARG A 574 -5.85 42.51 3.23
N ILE A 575 -5.90 43.53 4.06
CA ILE A 575 -6.40 43.41 5.43
C ILE A 575 -7.91 43.64 5.38
N VAL A 576 -8.65 42.72 5.96
CA VAL A 576 -10.12 42.75 6.05
C VAL A 576 -10.51 42.48 7.49
N GLY A 577 -11.52 43.17 8.00
CA GLY A 577 -11.93 43.12 9.40
C GLY A 577 -12.02 44.51 10.03
N ASP A 578 -12.37 44.56 11.31
CA ASP A 578 -12.38 45.82 12.06
C ASP A 578 -10.94 46.25 12.37
N GLU A 579 -10.46 47.29 11.69
CA GLU A 579 -9.12 47.86 11.89
C GLU A 579 -8.91 48.35 13.33
N ASN A 580 -9.97 48.61 14.11
CA ASN A 580 -9.82 48.96 15.52
C ASN A 580 -9.33 47.80 16.40
N LEU A 581 -9.45 46.56 15.93
CA LEU A 581 -8.92 45.36 16.58
C LEU A 581 -7.53 44.97 16.07
N ARG A 582 -6.96 45.77 15.16
CA ARG A 582 -5.65 45.50 14.60
C ARG A 582 -4.58 45.67 15.67
N VAL A 583 -3.96 44.54 16.02
CA VAL A 583 -2.75 44.52 16.83
C VAL A 583 -1.57 44.60 15.87
N ASN A 584 -0.68 45.58 16.05
CA ASN A 584 0.56 45.66 15.28
C ASN A 584 1.50 44.55 15.76
N TYR A 585 1.94 43.69 14.83
CA TYR A 585 2.99 42.70 15.03
C TYR A 585 4.22 43.09 14.23
#